data_AF-A0A2E9XYB6-F1
#
_entry.id   AF-A0A2E9XYB6-F1
#
_cell.length_a   1.000
_cell.length_b   1.000
_cell.length_c   1.000
_cell.angle_alpha   90.00
_cell.angle_beta   90.00
_cell.angle_gamma   90.00
#
_symmetry.space_group_name_H-M   'P 1'
#
loop_
_entity.id
_entity.type
_entity.pdbx_description
1 polymer ?
#
loop_
_entity_poly.entity_id
_entity_poly.type
_entity_poly.pdbx_seq_one_letter_code
_entity_poly.pdbx_strand_id
1 'polypeptide(L)'
;MDIQIVTAPTVTKLGQEHVDQVLIAGSHGGVYAGYLAAKAGARAIILNDAGGGLDGAGFASLSYLDDLRRPGATVAHDSARIGDGDDMAVRGIISHVNETAAALGCAVGQTAMACAEAMRGAPSPSGEAPAYEEARFLFSNQGESPAIWGIDSASLLNTDDVGQIVLTASHGALLGGEAASAIKYDVLACAFNDAGVGIENIGVSRLPALDQRKIAAVTVDCQTARIGDARSMWLTGMVSHVNETAAALGVAVGGSLQEFAKKAQSGES
;
A
#
# COMPACT_ATOMS: atom_id res chain seq x y z
N MET A 1 -11.07 -16.99 -24.14
CA MET A 1 -9.71 -16.44 -23.93
C MET A 1 -8.97 -17.39 -23.03
N ASP A 2 -7.67 -17.56 -23.23
CA ASP A 2 -6.85 -18.34 -22.30
C ASP A 2 -6.57 -17.47 -21.06
N ILE A 3 -6.89 -17.98 -19.87
CA ILE A 3 -6.71 -17.27 -18.60
C ILE A 3 -5.21 -17.27 -18.31
N GLN A 4 -4.58 -16.12 -18.31
CA GLN A 4 -3.18 -15.92 -17.95
C GLN A 4 -3.05 -15.52 -16.48
N ILE A 5 -1.85 -15.74 -15.94
CA ILE A 5 -1.37 -15.11 -14.73
C ILE A 5 -0.53 -13.92 -15.17
N VAL A 6 -0.90 -12.72 -14.74
CA VAL A 6 -0.18 -11.49 -15.07
C VAL A 6 0.22 -10.77 -13.80
N THR A 7 1.37 -10.12 -13.87
CA THR A 7 1.97 -9.39 -12.76
C THR A 7 1.78 -7.89 -12.97
N ALA A 8 1.64 -7.14 -11.88
CA ALA A 8 1.63 -5.68 -11.92
C ALA A 8 2.37 -5.09 -10.71
N PRO A 9 3.14 -4.01 -10.87
CA PRO A 9 3.74 -3.33 -9.72
C PRO A 9 2.70 -2.63 -8.84
N THR A 10 1.52 -2.30 -9.40
CA THR A 10 0.43 -1.64 -8.67
C THR A 10 -0.94 -1.92 -9.31
N VAL A 11 -1.99 -1.96 -8.50
CA VAL A 11 -3.39 -2.06 -8.97
C VAL A 11 -3.98 -0.72 -9.41
N THR A 12 -3.29 0.41 -9.23
CA THR A 12 -3.81 1.74 -9.63
C THR A 12 -3.69 2.03 -11.13
N LYS A 13 -3.14 1.09 -11.92
CA LYS A 13 -2.89 1.23 -13.36
C LYS A 13 -3.38 0.03 -14.19
N LEU A 14 -4.43 -0.67 -13.73
CA LEU A 14 -4.95 -1.83 -14.45
C LEU A 14 -5.73 -1.42 -15.72
N GLY A 15 -5.33 -1.99 -16.87
CA GLY A 15 -6.02 -1.88 -18.16
C GLY A 15 -6.76 -3.16 -18.61
N GLN A 16 -7.19 -3.17 -19.88
CA GLN A 16 -7.97 -4.26 -20.49
C GLN A 16 -7.27 -5.61 -20.49
N GLU A 17 -5.94 -5.60 -20.50
CA GLU A 17 -5.07 -6.78 -20.42
C GLU A 17 -5.22 -7.57 -19.11
N HIS A 18 -5.81 -6.96 -18.07
CA HIS A 18 -6.05 -7.59 -16.78
C HIS A 18 -7.46 -8.19 -16.65
N VAL A 19 -8.34 -7.91 -17.60
CA VAL A 19 -9.74 -8.39 -17.58
C VAL A 19 -9.75 -9.91 -17.70
N ASP A 20 -10.49 -10.54 -16.80
CA ASP A 20 -10.67 -11.99 -16.71
C ASP A 20 -9.38 -12.80 -16.51
N GLN A 21 -8.31 -12.13 -16.06
CA GLN A 21 -7.00 -12.73 -15.74
C GLN A 21 -6.81 -12.90 -14.22
N VAL A 22 -5.86 -13.75 -13.85
CA VAL A 22 -5.38 -13.86 -12.46
C VAL A 22 -4.23 -12.88 -12.26
N LEU A 23 -4.34 -12.02 -11.25
CA LEU A 23 -3.38 -10.96 -10.98
C LEU A 23 -2.49 -11.29 -9.78
N ILE A 24 -1.19 -11.04 -9.90
CA ILE A 24 -0.26 -10.94 -8.77
C ILE A 24 0.25 -9.49 -8.76
N ALA A 25 -0.18 -8.70 -7.79
CA ALA A 25 0.10 -7.27 -7.79
C ALA A 25 0.84 -6.81 -6.54
N GLY A 26 1.87 -5.99 -6.75
CA GLY A 26 2.72 -5.34 -5.74
C GLY A 26 2.01 -4.31 -4.84
N SER A 27 0.70 -4.42 -4.63
CA SER A 27 -0.06 -3.54 -3.72
C SER A 27 -0.39 -4.26 -2.43
N HIS A 28 -0.67 -3.51 -1.36
CA HIS A 28 -1.14 -4.09 -0.11
C HIS A 28 -2.56 -4.64 -0.24
N GLY A 29 -2.95 -5.62 0.58
CA GLY A 29 -4.27 -6.25 0.60
C GLY A 29 -5.38 -5.42 1.26
N GLY A 30 -5.29 -4.09 1.20
CA GLY A 30 -6.35 -3.19 1.70
C GLY A 30 -7.57 -3.22 0.78
N VAL A 31 -8.75 -2.89 1.33
CA VAL A 31 -10.05 -3.00 0.62
C VAL A 31 -10.03 -2.29 -0.74
N TYR A 32 -9.48 -1.08 -0.81
CA TYR A 32 -9.41 -0.32 -2.07
C TYR A 32 -8.64 -1.05 -3.17
N ALA A 33 -7.54 -1.74 -2.84
CA ALA A 33 -6.77 -2.51 -3.82
C ALA A 33 -7.58 -3.68 -4.39
N GLY A 34 -8.30 -4.40 -3.53
CA GLY A 34 -9.23 -5.45 -3.96
C GLY A 34 -10.38 -4.91 -4.81
N TYR A 35 -10.95 -3.76 -4.44
CA TYR A 35 -11.95 -3.05 -5.24
C TYR A 35 -11.42 -2.67 -6.62
N LEU A 36 -10.22 -2.10 -6.74
CA LEU A 36 -9.64 -1.74 -8.03
C LEU A 36 -9.45 -2.97 -8.93
N ALA A 37 -8.96 -4.08 -8.39
CA ALA A 37 -8.85 -5.34 -9.13
C ALA A 37 -10.23 -5.85 -9.59
N ALA A 38 -11.22 -5.86 -8.70
CA ALA A 38 -12.58 -6.31 -9.01
C ALA A 38 -13.25 -5.40 -10.07
N LYS A 39 -13.08 -4.08 -9.95
CA LYS A 39 -13.57 -3.06 -10.89
C LYS A 39 -12.91 -3.19 -12.26
N ALA A 40 -11.62 -3.50 -12.31
CA ALA A 40 -10.89 -3.78 -13.54
C ALA A 40 -11.29 -5.13 -14.18
N GLY A 41 -12.18 -5.90 -13.55
CA GLY A 41 -12.66 -7.18 -14.08
C GLY A 41 -11.67 -8.32 -13.89
N ALA A 42 -10.72 -8.21 -12.96
CA ALA A 42 -9.82 -9.31 -12.62
C ALA A 42 -10.62 -10.54 -12.16
N ARG A 43 -10.18 -11.72 -12.61
CA ARG A 43 -10.76 -13.01 -12.20
C ARG A 43 -10.41 -13.34 -10.76
N ALA A 44 -9.15 -13.10 -10.39
CA ALA A 44 -8.62 -13.30 -9.05
C ALA A 44 -7.43 -12.37 -8.81
N ILE A 45 -7.06 -12.17 -7.54
CA ILE A 45 -5.99 -11.26 -7.16
C ILE A 45 -5.18 -11.79 -5.97
N ILE A 46 -3.86 -11.69 -6.07
CA ILE A 46 -2.90 -11.90 -4.99
C ILE A 46 -2.20 -10.57 -4.69
N LEU A 47 -2.26 -10.13 -3.44
CA LEU A 47 -1.67 -8.87 -2.94
C LEU A 47 -0.58 -9.16 -1.90
N ASN A 48 0.03 -8.13 -1.33
CA ASN A 48 0.95 -8.24 -0.22
C ASN A 48 0.23 -7.94 1.11
N ASP A 49 0.47 -8.72 2.16
CA ASP A 49 -0.21 -8.50 3.45
C ASP A 49 0.29 -7.28 4.22
N ALA A 50 1.39 -6.67 3.79
CA ALA A 50 1.95 -5.44 4.37
C ALA A 50 2.13 -5.51 5.90
N GLY A 51 2.50 -6.68 6.43
CA GLY A 51 2.67 -6.89 7.87
C GLY A 51 1.36 -7.17 8.63
N GLY A 52 0.26 -7.37 7.90
CA GLY A 52 -1.10 -7.51 8.44
C GLY A 52 -1.73 -6.16 8.79
N GLY A 53 -0.97 -5.27 9.42
CA GLY A 53 -1.38 -3.94 9.82
C GLY A 53 -2.43 -3.92 10.94
N LEU A 54 -2.68 -2.74 11.51
CA LEU A 54 -3.71 -2.57 12.54
C LEU A 54 -5.06 -3.13 12.07
N ASP A 55 -5.71 -3.93 12.93
CA ASP A 55 -6.97 -4.63 12.66
C ASP A 55 -7.01 -5.50 11.39
N GLY A 56 -5.85 -5.95 10.89
CA GLY A 56 -5.77 -6.75 9.67
C GLY A 56 -5.99 -5.95 8.39
N ALA A 57 -5.75 -4.64 8.42
CA ALA A 57 -5.94 -3.74 7.27
C ALA A 57 -5.19 -4.19 6.00
N GLY A 58 -4.06 -4.86 6.15
CA GLY A 58 -3.21 -5.36 5.08
C GLY A 58 -3.79 -6.56 4.31
N PHE A 59 -4.87 -7.18 4.78
CA PHE A 59 -5.61 -8.23 4.05
C PHE A 59 -7.14 -8.02 4.10
N ALA A 60 -7.58 -6.80 4.45
CA ALA A 60 -9.00 -6.47 4.57
C ALA A 60 -9.79 -6.64 3.24
N SER A 61 -9.13 -6.64 2.08
CA SER A 61 -9.79 -6.90 0.80
C SER A 61 -10.36 -8.31 0.68
N LEU A 62 -9.86 -9.29 1.45
CA LEU A 62 -10.26 -10.69 1.30
C LEU A 62 -11.75 -10.91 1.55
N SER A 63 -12.30 -10.30 2.61
CA SER A 63 -13.75 -10.34 2.89
C SER A 63 -14.56 -9.65 1.79
N TYR A 64 -14.09 -8.48 1.32
CA TYR A 64 -14.75 -7.76 0.23
C TYR A 64 -14.79 -8.59 -1.07
N LEU A 65 -13.71 -9.30 -1.39
CA LEU A 65 -13.64 -10.16 -2.57
C LEU A 65 -14.52 -11.42 -2.42
N ASP A 66 -14.65 -11.96 -1.20
CA ASP A 66 -15.55 -13.09 -0.92
C ASP A 66 -17.02 -12.73 -1.15
N ASP A 67 -17.46 -11.53 -0.77
CA ASP A 67 -18.81 -11.04 -1.05
C ASP A 67 -19.11 -11.01 -2.57
N LEU A 68 -18.07 -10.87 -3.40
CA LEU A 68 -18.13 -10.91 -4.85
C LEU A 68 -17.90 -12.31 -5.45
N ARG A 69 -17.66 -13.32 -4.60
CA ARG A 69 -17.21 -14.66 -4.99
C ARG A 69 -15.98 -14.61 -5.90
N ARG A 70 -15.02 -13.75 -5.57
CA ARG A 70 -13.74 -13.62 -6.28
C ARG A 70 -12.62 -14.17 -5.41
N PRO A 71 -11.78 -15.08 -5.95
CA PRO A 71 -10.62 -15.56 -5.22
C PRO A 71 -9.66 -14.41 -4.91
N GLY A 72 -9.31 -14.29 -3.64
CA GLY A 72 -8.32 -13.35 -3.13
C GLY A 72 -7.32 -14.06 -2.24
N ALA A 73 -6.05 -13.66 -2.32
CA ALA A 73 -5.03 -14.05 -1.37
C ALA A 73 -4.04 -12.91 -1.11
N THR A 74 -3.24 -13.05 -0.07
CA THR A 74 -2.06 -12.20 0.15
C THR A 74 -0.81 -13.07 0.29
N VAL A 75 0.34 -12.55 -0.15
CA VAL A 75 1.66 -13.08 0.22
C VAL A 75 2.15 -12.41 1.50
N ALA A 76 3.00 -13.11 2.24
CA ALA A 76 3.69 -12.56 3.40
C ALA A 76 4.64 -11.43 2.98
N HIS A 77 4.55 -10.27 3.64
CA HIS A 77 5.41 -9.10 3.40
C HIS A 77 6.91 -9.39 3.50
N ASP A 78 7.30 -10.39 4.29
CA ASP A 78 8.67 -10.85 4.48
C ASP A 78 9.11 -11.95 3.49
N SER A 79 8.22 -12.39 2.60
CA SER A 79 8.52 -13.38 1.55
C SER A 79 8.79 -12.77 0.18
N ALA A 80 8.24 -11.59 -0.11
CA ALA A 80 8.38 -10.90 -1.39
C ALA A 80 8.22 -9.38 -1.25
N ARG A 81 8.77 -8.65 -2.22
CA ARG A 81 8.76 -7.18 -2.25
C ARG A 81 7.38 -6.64 -2.57
N ILE A 82 6.84 -5.81 -1.67
CA ILE A 82 5.73 -4.92 -2.01
C ILE A 82 6.21 -3.88 -3.04
N GLY A 83 5.35 -3.53 -3.99
CA GLY A 83 5.67 -2.69 -5.15
C GLY A 83 6.21 -3.46 -6.37
N ASP A 84 6.35 -4.79 -6.29
CA ASP A 84 6.95 -5.64 -7.33
C ASP A 84 6.17 -6.96 -7.51
N GLY A 85 5.24 -6.97 -8.47
CA GLY A 85 4.42 -8.16 -8.77
C GLY A 85 5.22 -9.33 -9.35
N ASP A 86 6.33 -9.05 -10.03
CA ASP A 86 7.20 -10.08 -10.61
C ASP A 86 7.96 -10.84 -9.51
N ASP A 87 8.53 -10.11 -8.55
CA ASP A 87 9.18 -10.69 -7.37
C ASP A 87 8.19 -11.51 -6.53
N MET A 88 6.96 -11.00 -6.35
CA MET A 88 5.89 -11.74 -5.69
C MET A 88 5.55 -13.05 -6.41
N ALA A 89 5.51 -13.06 -7.75
CA ALA A 89 5.30 -14.28 -8.51
C ALA A 89 6.47 -15.27 -8.33
N VAL A 90 7.70 -14.78 -8.33
CA VAL A 90 8.90 -15.63 -8.22
C VAL A 90 9.05 -16.29 -6.85
N ARG A 91 8.84 -15.55 -5.75
CA ARG A 91 9.17 -16.04 -4.40
C ARG A 91 8.09 -15.86 -3.33
N GLY A 92 6.98 -15.19 -3.65
CA GLY A 92 5.93 -14.90 -2.67
C GLY A 92 5.34 -16.17 -2.08
N ILE A 93 5.12 -16.16 -0.77
CA ILE A 93 4.48 -17.25 -0.02
C ILE A 93 3.16 -16.74 0.53
N ILE A 94 2.07 -17.47 0.27
CA ILE A 94 0.73 -17.08 0.70
C ILE A 94 0.63 -17.00 2.23
N SER A 95 0.20 -15.86 2.75
CA SER A 95 -0.07 -15.63 4.18
C SER A 95 -1.55 -15.72 4.54
N HIS A 96 -2.44 -15.26 3.66
CA HIS A 96 -3.88 -15.34 3.84
C HIS A 96 -4.59 -15.71 2.54
N VAL A 97 -5.72 -16.40 2.66
CA VAL A 97 -6.63 -16.75 1.57
C VAL A 97 -8.05 -16.45 2.00
N ASN A 98 -8.89 -16.03 1.06
CA ASN A 98 -10.33 -15.91 1.29
C ASN A 98 -11.03 -17.25 1.02
N GLU A 99 -12.30 -17.39 1.42
CA GLU A 99 -13.05 -18.65 1.31
C GLU A 99 -13.23 -19.07 -0.16
N THR A 100 -13.43 -18.10 -1.05
CA THR A 100 -13.56 -18.35 -2.49
C THR A 100 -12.28 -18.96 -3.07
N ALA A 101 -11.10 -18.46 -2.67
CA ALA A 101 -9.82 -19.01 -3.08
C ALA A 101 -9.57 -20.39 -2.45
N ALA A 102 -9.92 -20.55 -1.17
CA ALA A 102 -9.78 -21.82 -0.46
C ALA A 102 -10.59 -22.95 -1.14
N ALA A 103 -11.79 -22.64 -1.63
CA ALA A 103 -12.62 -23.59 -2.39
C ALA A 103 -11.98 -24.07 -3.71
N LEU A 104 -11.00 -23.35 -4.24
CA LEU A 104 -10.19 -23.74 -5.42
C LEU A 104 -8.92 -24.51 -5.04
N GLY A 105 -8.71 -24.79 -3.76
CA GLY A 105 -7.52 -25.46 -3.24
C GLY A 105 -6.38 -24.51 -2.86
N CYS A 106 -6.64 -23.20 -2.79
CA CYS A 106 -5.63 -22.26 -2.31
C CYS A 106 -5.44 -22.40 -0.79
N ALA A 107 -4.19 -22.36 -0.33
CA ALA A 107 -3.86 -22.50 1.08
C ALA A 107 -2.69 -21.60 1.49
N VAL A 108 -2.63 -21.24 2.78
CA VAL A 108 -1.49 -20.57 3.40
C VAL A 108 -0.24 -21.45 3.31
N GLY A 109 0.91 -20.83 3.05
CA GLY A 109 2.21 -21.50 2.96
C GLY A 109 2.61 -22.00 1.57
N GLN A 110 1.69 -21.98 0.58
CA GLN A 110 2.06 -22.30 -0.80
C GLN A 110 2.69 -21.09 -1.52
N THR A 111 3.33 -21.33 -2.66
CA THR A 111 3.87 -20.25 -3.51
C THR A 111 2.74 -19.43 -4.16
N ALA A 112 2.98 -18.14 -4.40
CA ALA A 112 2.05 -17.27 -5.11
C ALA A 112 1.64 -17.82 -6.48
N MET A 113 2.58 -18.39 -7.25
CA MET A 113 2.27 -18.99 -8.55
C MET A 113 1.37 -20.22 -8.45
N ALA A 114 1.63 -21.15 -7.52
CA ALA A 114 0.72 -22.29 -7.31
C ALA A 114 -0.69 -21.84 -6.91
N CYS A 115 -0.79 -20.81 -6.07
CA CYS A 115 -2.06 -20.19 -5.72
C CYS A 115 -2.76 -19.58 -6.94
N ALA A 116 -2.02 -18.82 -7.75
CA ALA A 116 -2.55 -18.18 -8.96
C ALA A 116 -3.00 -19.21 -10.01
N GLU A 117 -2.29 -20.32 -10.19
CA GLU A 117 -2.70 -21.42 -11.07
C GLU A 117 -4.02 -22.06 -10.60
N ALA A 118 -4.19 -22.30 -9.30
CA ALA A 118 -5.45 -22.78 -8.74
C ALA A 118 -6.60 -21.79 -8.99
N MET A 119 -6.33 -20.49 -8.85
CA MET A 119 -7.31 -19.42 -9.10
C MET A 119 -7.79 -19.32 -10.55
N ARG A 120 -7.07 -19.87 -11.53
CA ARG A 120 -7.56 -19.96 -12.92
C ARG A 120 -8.85 -20.79 -13.03
N GLY A 121 -9.08 -21.71 -12.09
CA GLY A 121 -10.30 -22.51 -12.01
C GLY A 121 -11.55 -21.76 -11.56
N ALA A 122 -11.43 -20.49 -11.15
CA ALA A 122 -12.57 -19.66 -10.78
C ALA A 122 -13.53 -19.48 -11.97
N PRO A 123 -14.84 -19.22 -11.75
CA PRO A 123 -15.73 -18.77 -12.82
C PRO A 123 -15.30 -17.39 -13.33
N SER A 124 -15.70 -17.04 -14.57
CA SER A 124 -15.50 -15.67 -15.06
C SER A 124 -16.21 -14.68 -14.14
N PRO A 125 -15.59 -13.52 -13.86
CA PRO A 125 -16.16 -12.54 -12.97
C PRO A 125 -17.48 -12.00 -13.51
N SER A 126 -18.43 -11.79 -12.62
CA SER A 126 -19.75 -11.26 -12.95
C SER A 126 -20.17 -10.18 -11.96
N GLY A 127 -21.06 -9.29 -12.40
CA GLY A 127 -21.56 -8.19 -11.57
C GLY A 127 -20.59 -7.03 -11.45
N GLU A 128 -21.12 -5.90 -10.98
CA GLU A 128 -20.34 -4.71 -10.67
C GLU A 128 -19.73 -4.81 -9.28
N ALA A 129 -18.49 -4.33 -9.14
CA ALA A 129 -17.82 -4.22 -7.85
C ALA A 129 -18.41 -3.02 -7.07
N PRO A 130 -18.95 -3.20 -5.85
CA PRO A 130 -19.41 -2.09 -5.02
C PRO A 130 -18.30 -1.07 -4.84
N ALA A 131 -18.63 0.20 -5.05
CA ALA A 131 -17.65 1.27 -5.03
C ALA A 131 -16.98 1.40 -3.66
N TYR A 132 -15.66 1.53 -3.66
CA TYR A 132 -14.87 1.96 -2.52
C TYR A 132 -14.08 3.19 -2.93
N GLU A 133 -14.12 4.24 -2.11
CA GLU A 133 -13.48 5.53 -2.42
C GLU A 133 -12.30 5.77 -1.50
N GLU A 134 -11.24 6.33 -2.07
CA GLU A 134 -10.15 6.94 -1.31
C GLU A 134 -10.46 8.42 -1.10
N ALA A 135 -9.93 9.00 -0.03
CA ALA A 135 -10.18 10.38 0.31
C ALA A 135 -8.91 11.16 0.69
N ARG A 136 -9.08 12.48 0.66
CA ARG A 136 -8.11 13.46 1.17
C ARG A 136 -8.73 14.18 2.35
N PHE A 137 -7.92 14.43 3.38
CA PHE A 137 -8.34 15.06 4.63
C PHE A 137 -7.38 16.18 4.99
N LEU A 138 -7.93 17.36 5.32
CA LEU A 138 -7.13 18.43 5.89
C LEU A 138 -7.05 18.22 7.40
N PHE A 139 -5.83 18.06 7.93
CA PHE A 139 -5.59 17.87 9.37
C PHE A 139 -5.13 19.13 10.10
N SER A 140 -4.51 20.07 9.38
CA SER A 140 -4.20 21.40 9.89
C SER A 140 -5.47 22.28 9.92
N ASN A 141 -5.42 23.42 10.61
CA ASN A 141 -6.52 24.37 10.54
C ASN A 141 -6.59 25.04 9.16
N GLN A 142 -7.78 25.49 8.77
CA GLN A 142 -7.97 26.24 7.53
C GLN A 142 -7.10 27.51 7.54
N GLY A 143 -6.30 27.69 6.49
CA GLY A 143 -5.40 28.84 6.33
C GLY A 143 -4.01 28.68 6.96
N GLU A 144 -3.72 27.58 7.66
CA GLU A 144 -2.35 27.26 8.09
C GLU A 144 -1.49 26.88 6.88
N SER A 145 -0.24 27.36 6.86
CA SER A 145 0.75 27.06 5.83
C SER A 145 2.11 26.83 6.48
N PRO A 146 2.81 25.72 6.19
CA PRO A 146 2.37 24.59 5.34
C PRO A 146 1.12 23.88 5.90
N ALA A 147 0.19 23.51 5.03
CA ALA A 147 -0.96 22.68 5.38
C ALA A 147 -0.53 21.22 5.59
N ILE A 148 -1.26 20.51 6.45
CA ILE A 148 -1.07 19.09 6.71
C ILE A 148 -2.22 18.31 6.08
N TRP A 149 -1.93 17.55 5.04
CA TRP A 149 -2.87 16.70 4.33
C TRP A 149 -2.67 15.23 4.68
N GLY A 150 -3.74 14.53 5.03
CA GLY A 150 -3.82 13.08 5.02
C GLY A 150 -4.42 12.59 3.71
N ILE A 151 -3.77 11.63 3.05
CA ILE A 151 -4.31 11.01 1.83
C ILE A 151 -4.23 9.50 1.90
N ASP A 152 -5.29 8.80 1.51
CA ASP A 152 -5.33 7.34 1.64
C ASP A 152 -4.33 6.64 0.70
N SER A 153 -3.99 7.28 -0.43
CA SER A 153 -2.99 6.78 -1.38
C SER A 153 -2.17 7.88 -2.02
N ALA A 154 -0.93 7.54 -2.38
CA ALA A 154 -0.04 8.39 -3.14
C ALA A 154 -0.59 8.78 -4.52
N SER A 155 -1.56 8.05 -5.08
CA SER A 155 -2.24 8.45 -6.33
C SER A 155 -3.07 9.72 -6.18
N LEU A 156 -3.46 10.09 -4.96
CA LEU A 156 -4.24 11.29 -4.68
C LEU A 156 -3.40 12.57 -4.61
N LEU A 157 -2.07 12.46 -4.65
CA LEU A 157 -1.16 13.60 -4.74
C LEU A 157 -1.50 14.47 -5.97
N ASN A 158 -1.50 15.77 -5.78
CA ASN A 158 -1.75 16.76 -6.84
C ASN A 158 -0.79 17.95 -6.75
N THR A 159 -0.92 18.90 -7.66
CA THR A 159 -0.02 20.06 -7.75
C THR A 159 -0.10 21.01 -6.56
N ASP A 160 -1.22 21.02 -5.83
CA ASP A 160 -1.42 21.89 -4.67
C ASP A 160 -0.68 21.37 -3.43
N ASP A 161 -0.13 20.15 -3.49
CA ASP A 161 0.68 19.55 -2.43
C ASP A 161 2.13 20.06 -2.41
N VAL A 162 2.56 20.82 -3.43
CA VAL A 162 3.92 21.38 -3.48
C VAL A 162 4.17 22.28 -2.26
N GLY A 163 5.27 22.01 -1.55
CA GLY A 163 5.61 22.69 -0.30
C GLY A 163 4.68 22.42 0.88
N GLN A 164 3.71 21.51 0.77
CA GLN A 164 2.83 21.10 1.86
C GLN A 164 3.37 19.86 2.59
N ILE A 165 2.75 19.49 3.71
CA ILE A 165 3.04 18.24 4.42
C ILE A 165 2.00 17.20 4.01
N VAL A 166 2.44 16.05 3.49
CA VAL A 166 1.53 15.00 3.00
C VAL A 166 1.78 13.67 3.72
N LEU A 167 0.81 13.25 4.51
CA LEU A 167 0.81 11.98 5.24
C LEU A 167 0.01 10.97 4.42
N THR A 168 0.70 10.10 3.68
CA THR A 168 0.04 9.12 2.83
C THR A 168 -0.05 7.75 3.51
N ALA A 169 -1.21 7.10 3.40
CA ALA A 169 -1.39 5.74 3.89
C ALA A 169 -0.93 4.64 2.93
N SER A 170 -0.20 4.99 1.88
CA SER A 170 0.53 4.03 1.05
C SER A 170 1.78 3.48 1.75
N HIS A 171 2.25 2.33 1.27
CA HIS A 171 3.52 1.75 1.73
C HIS A 171 4.74 2.60 1.36
N GLY A 172 5.81 2.51 2.14
CA GLY A 172 7.06 3.24 1.94
C GLY A 172 8.03 2.63 0.92
N ALA A 173 7.59 1.63 0.14
CA ALA A 173 8.39 1.06 -0.95
C ALA A 173 8.42 1.91 -2.22
N LEU A 174 9.59 1.99 -2.85
CA LEU A 174 9.77 2.49 -4.21
C LEU A 174 9.09 1.53 -5.21
N LEU A 175 8.43 2.09 -6.22
CA LEU A 175 7.81 1.29 -7.27
C LEU A 175 8.89 0.88 -8.28
N GLY A 176 9.08 -0.43 -8.46
CA GLY A 176 10.12 -0.97 -9.35
C GLY A 176 11.56 -0.58 -8.96
N GLY A 177 11.80 -0.14 -7.73
CA GLY A 177 13.12 0.34 -7.27
C GLY A 177 13.53 1.74 -7.80
N GLU A 178 12.64 2.43 -8.53
CA GLU A 178 12.96 3.70 -9.16
C GLU A 178 12.90 4.87 -8.17
N ALA A 179 14.02 5.56 -7.94
CA ALA A 179 14.08 6.70 -7.01
C ALA A 179 13.10 7.84 -7.37
N ALA A 180 12.84 8.03 -8.67
CA ALA A 180 11.86 9.00 -9.16
C ALA A 180 10.41 8.68 -8.72
N SER A 181 10.13 7.44 -8.32
CA SER A 181 8.81 7.04 -7.82
C SER A 181 8.56 7.43 -6.35
N ALA A 182 9.58 7.95 -5.64
CA ALA A 182 9.50 8.16 -4.20
C ALA A 182 8.36 9.10 -3.78
N ILE A 183 8.19 10.21 -4.49
CA ILE A 183 7.01 11.08 -4.39
C ILE A 183 6.91 11.97 -5.64
N LYS A 184 5.70 12.16 -6.16
CA LYS A 184 5.46 12.80 -7.46
C LYS A 184 5.71 14.30 -7.48
N TYR A 185 5.46 14.99 -6.38
CA TYR A 185 5.61 16.45 -6.25
C TYR A 185 6.56 16.77 -5.10
N ASP A 186 7.22 17.91 -5.17
CA ASP A 186 8.14 18.40 -4.14
C ASP A 186 7.35 18.95 -2.94
N VAL A 187 6.82 18.04 -2.14
CA VAL A 187 6.23 18.31 -0.82
C VAL A 187 7.32 18.75 0.16
N LEU A 188 6.95 19.46 1.23
CA LEU A 188 7.89 19.83 2.29
C LEU A 188 8.31 18.60 3.12
N ALA A 189 7.34 17.79 3.49
CA ALA A 189 7.55 16.57 4.27
C ALA A 189 6.49 15.53 3.95
N CYS A 190 6.80 14.26 4.13
CA CYS A 190 5.82 13.18 3.93
C CYS A 190 5.98 11.99 4.86
N ALA A 191 4.90 11.23 4.99
CA ALA A 191 4.90 9.98 5.74
C ALA A 191 4.27 8.85 4.92
N PHE A 192 4.72 7.62 5.19
CA PHE A 192 4.19 6.38 4.61
C PHE A 192 3.91 5.36 5.71
N ASN A 193 3.28 4.25 5.37
CA ASN A 193 3.23 3.04 6.21
C ASN A 193 4.45 2.15 5.89
N ASP A 194 5.12 1.58 6.89
CA ASP A 194 6.28 0.72 6.63
C ASP A 194 5.94 -0.66 6.06
N ALA A 195 4.66 -1.05 6.07
CA ALA A 195 4.18 -2.33 5.56
C ALA A 195 4.91 -3.53 6.17
N GLY A 196 5.25 -3.44 7.47
CA GLY A 196 6.03 -4.46 8.17
C GLY A 196 7.51 -4.47 7.80
N VAL A 197 8.01 -3.38 7.18
CA VAL A 197 9.35 -3.20 6.61
C VAL A 197 9.61 -4.10 5.39
N GLY A 198 9.13 -5.34 5.42
CA GLY A 198 9.20 -6.31 4.34
C GLY A 198 10.62 -6.83 4.10
N ILE A 199 10.71 -7.79 3.18
CA ILE A 199 11.98 -8.38 2.79
C ILE A 199 12.96 -7.31 2.29
N GLU A 200 14.23 -7.40 2.71
CA GLU A 200 15.31 -6.47 2.31
C GLU A 200 15.04 -5.00 2.66
N ASN A 201 14.20 -4.73 3.67
CA ASN A 201 13.80 -3.38 4.08
C ASN A 201 13.08 -2.59 2.98
N ILE A 202 12.41 -3.28 2.04
CA ILE A 202 11.78 -2.66 0.89
C ILE A 202 10.73 -1.61 1.28
N GLY A 203 10.00 -1.82 2.38
CA GLY A 203 8.94 -0.97 2.92
C GLY A 203 9.41 0.40 3.41
N VAL A 204 10.72 0.62 3.53
CA VAL A 204 11.31 1.92 3.88
C VAL A 204 12.20 2.50 2.77
N SER A 205 12.21 1.88 1.59
CA SER A 205 13.12 2.25 0.48
C SER A 205 12.90 3.65 -0.10
N ARG A 206 11.75 4.30 0.15
CA ARG A 206 11.53 5.71 -0.21
C ARG A 206 12.38 6.68 0.62
N LEU A 207 12.72 6.33 1.87
CA LEU A 207 13.35 7.26 2.80
C LEU A 207 14.70 7.81 2.30
N PRO A 208 15.65 6.98 1.81
CA PRO A 208 16.90 7.49 1.25
C PRO A 208 16.72 8.34 -0.01
N ALA A 209 15.77 7.98 -0.89
CA ALA A 209 15.49 8.74 -2.11
C ALA A 209 14.90 10.13 -1.81
N LEU A 210 14.05 10.23 -0.78
CA LEU A 210 13.48 11.50 -0.31
C LEU A 210 14.53 12.36 0.40
N ASP A 211 15.46 11.73 1.12
CA ASP A 211 16.55 12.45 1.79
C ASP A 211 17.49 13.16 0.79
N GLN A 212 17.79 12.50 -0.34
CA GLN A 212 18.56 13.11 -1.42
C GLN A 212 17.89 14.36 -2.00
N ARG A 213 16.56 14.44 -1.90
CA ARG A 213 15.74 15.59 -2.33
C ARG A 213 15.52 16.61 -1.21
N LYS A 214 16.08 16.40 -0.01
CA LYS A 214 15.89 17.23 1.18
C LYS A 214 14.42 17.34 1.60
N ILE A 215 13.66 16.26 1.41
CA ILE A 215 12.29 16.12 1.88
C ILE A 215 12.33 15.34 3.20
N ALA A 216 11.82 15.92 4.28
CA ALA A 216 11.70 15.23 5.57
C ALA A 216 10.69 14.07 5.42
N ALA A 217 11.11 12.84 5.72
CA ALA A 217 10.28 11.67 5.52
C ALA A 217 10.37 10.66 6.67
N VAL A 218 9.22 10.07 6.97
CA VAL A 218 9.09 8.98 7.95
C VAL A 218 8.23 7.85 7.41
N THR A 219 8.35 6.68 8.02
CA THR A 219 7.31 5.65 7.97
C THR A 219 6.66 5.50 9.34
N VAL A 220 5.41 5.07 9.39
CA VAL A 220 4.77 4.59 10.62
C VAL A 220 4.79 3.06 10.68
N ASP A 221 4.82 2.52 11.89
CA ASP A 221 4.68 1.10 12.17
C ASP A 221 3.30 0.61 11.71
N CYS A 222 3.28 -0.36 10.79
CA CYS A 222 2.05 -0.96 10.29
C CYS A 222 1.10 -1.46 11.39
N GLN A 223 1.62 -1.87 12.56
CA GLN A 223 0.80 -2.36 13.67
C GLN A 223 0.12 -1.25 14.46
N THR A 224 0.46 0.01 14.20
CA THR A 224 -0.08 1.17 14.91
C THR A 224 -1.11 1.93 14.09
N ALA A 225 -1.21 1.66 12.79
CA ALA A 225 -2.14 2.33 11.89
C ALA A 225 -2.54 1.46 10.70
N ARG A 226 -3.79 1.62 10.25
CA ARG A 226 -4.31 0.90 9.08
C ARG A 226 -3.68 1.45 7.81
N ILE A 227 -3.05 0.57 7.03
CA ILE A 227 -2.58 0.89 5.69
C ILE A 227 -3.78 1.21 4.78
N GLY A 228 -3.67 2.24 3.94
CA GLY A 228 -4.78 2.77 3.14
C GLY A 228 -5.80 3.64 3.89
N ASP A 229 -5.58 4.01 5.16
CA ASP A 229 -6.41 4.96 5.92
C ASP A 229 -5.55 6.04 6.57
N ALA A 230 -5.53 7.24 5.98
CA ALA A 230 -4.73 8.35 6.47
C ALA A 230 -5.20 8.90 7.82
N ARG A 231 -6.50 8.74 8.15
CA ARG A 231 -7.03 9.16 9.45
C ARG A 231 -6.56 8.20 10.54
N SER A 232 -6.51 6.90 10.26
CA SER A 232 -5.90 5.94 11.19
C SER A 232 -4.43 6.28 11.45
N MET A 233 -3.65 6.57 10.40
CA MET A 233 -2.26 7.01 10.57
C MET A 233 -2.13 8.27 11.42
N TRP A 234 -2.99 9.26 11.18
CA TRP A 234 -2.98 10.50 11.95
C TRP A 234 -3.33 10.31 13.43
N LEU A 235 -4.28 9.43 13.72
CA LEU A 235 -4.79 9.24 15.08
C LEU A 235 -3.86 8.39 15.95
N THR A 236 -3.26 7.34 15.40
CA THR A 236 -2.54 6.32 16.19
C THR A 236 -1.17 5.94 15.66
N GLY A 237 -0.79 6.42 14.46
CA GLY A 237 0.47 6.07 13.82
C GLY A 237 1.69 6.49 14.64
N MET A 238 2.55 5.53 14.97
CA MET A 238 3.85 5.78 15.57
C MET A 238 4.95 5.65 14.51
N VAL A 239 5.89 6.59 14.51
CA VAL A 239 7.03 6.61 13.60
C VAL A 239 7.91 5.39 13.83
N SER A 240 8.12 4.57 12.80
CA SER A 240 8.99 3.40 12.84
C SER A 240 10.38 3.66 12.26
N HIS A 241 10.47 4.46 11.20
CA HIS A 241 11.73 4.83 10.56
C HIS A 241 11.72 6.30 10.14
N VAL A 242 12.90 6.90 10.09
CA VAL A 242 13.13 8.33 9.88
C VAL A 242 14.30 8.49 8.91
N ASN A 243 14.21 9.42 7.96
CA ASN A 243 15.36 9.81 7.15
C ASN A 243 16.19 10.93 7.83
N GLU A 244 17.41 11.17 7.35
CA GLU A 244 18.31 12.16 7.98
C GLU A 244 17.71 13.58 7.99
N THR A 245 17.01 13.97 6.93
CA THR A 245 16.32 15.27 6.84
C THR A 245 15.26 15.43 7.92
N ALA A 246 14.46 14.41 8.20
CA ALA A 246 13.50 14.44 9.30
C ALA A 246 14.18 14.36 10.68
N ALA A 247 15.24 13.57 10.81
CA ALA A 247 16.01 13.48 12.06
C ALA A 247 16.63 14.84 12.46
N ALA A 248 17.07 15.64 11.48
CA ALA A 248 17.57 17.00 11.70
C ALA A 248 16.50 17.99 12.22
N LEU A 249 15.21 17.66 12.10
CA LEU A 249 14.08 18.37 12.70
C LEU A 249 13.73 17.81 14.10
N GLY A 250 14.62 17.01 14.69
CA GLY A 250 14.41 16.38 15.99
C GLY A 250 13.37 15.25 15.97
N VAL A 251 12.97 14.75 14.80
CA VAL A 251 12.02 13.62 14.67
C VAL A 251 12.74 12.33 15.05
N ALA A 252 12.06 11.47 15.83
CA ALA A 252 12.64 10.21 16.32
C ALA A 252 11.65 9.05 16.17
N VAL A 253 12.20 7.84 16.04
CA VAL A 253 11.43 6.58 16.11
C VAL A 253 10.72 6.48 17.46
N GLY A 254 9.48 5.99 17.44
CA GLY A 254 8.59 5.91 18.59
C GLY A 254 7.77 7.19 18.86
N GLY A 255 8.09 8.31 18.19
CA GLY A 255 7.25 9.52 18.23
C GLY A 255 5.94 9.33 17.46
N SER A 256 4.95 10.17 17.75
CA SER A 256 3.67 10.14 17.02
C SER A 256 3.79 10.78 15.64
N LEU A 257 2.95 10.37 14.70
CA LEU A 257 2.89 10.99 13.37
C LEU A 257 2.52 12.49 13.44
N GLN A 258 1.71 12.87 14.43
CA GLN A 258 1.34 14.26 14.67
C GLN A 258 2.52 15.12 15.12
N GLU A 259 3.42 14.58 15.94
CA GLU A 259 4.65 15.26 16.34
C GLU A 259 5.58 15.46 15.14
N PHE A 260 5.73 14.45 14.28
CA PHE A 260 6.45 14.60 13.01
C PHE A 260 5.88 15.75 12.18
N ALA A 261 4.56 15.75 11.95
CA ALA A 261 3.92 16.76 11.13
C ALA A 261 4.09 18.17 11.72
N LYS A 262 3.97 18.33 13.04
CA LYS A 262 4.20 19.60 13.73
C LYS A 262 5.63 20.10 13.60
N LYS A 263 6.63 19.22 13.80
CA LYS A 263 8.06 19.58 13.65
C LYS A 263 8.39 19.98 12.22
N ALA A 264 7.86 19.25 11.24
CA ALA A 264 7.97 19.61 9.83
C ALA A 264 7.30 20.96 9.52
N GLN A 265 6.17 21.26 10.15
CA GLN A 265 5.42 22.51 9.94
C GLN A 265 6.11 23.73 10.56
N SER A 266 6.72 23.58 11.75
CA SER A 266 7.44 24.68 12.42
C SER A 266 8.84 24.92 11.85
N GLY A 267 9.48 23.89 11.28
CA GLY A 267 10.87 23.95 10.84
C GLY A 267 11.87 24.04 11.99
N GLU A 268 11.46 23.72 13.21
CA GLU A 268 12.28 23.78 14.42
C GLU A 268 12.87 22.39 14.75
N SER A 269 14.14 22.36 15.16
CA SER A 269 14.89 21.17 15.60
C SER A 269 14.73 20.90 17.09
#